data_AF-A0AAP0NGN6-F1
#
_entry.id   AF-A0AAP0NGN6-F1
#
_cell.length_a   1.000
_cell.length_b   1.000
_cell.length_c   1.000
_cell.angle_alpha   90.00
_cell.angle_beta   90.00
_cell.angle_gamma   90.00
#
_symmetry.space_group_name_H-M   'P 1'
#
loop_
_entity.id
_entity.type
_entity.pdbx_description
1 polymer ?
#
loop_
_entity_poly.entity_id
_entity_poly.type
_entity_poly.pdbx_seq_one_letter_code
_entity_poly.pdbx_strand_id
1 'polypeptide(L)'
;MQMFDGGFVHHGLLKSAIWLLNQESETLKRLWVENGRQYKMVFAGHSLGSGVAALLTVIVVNHGDLLGGIPRSLIRCYAVAPARCMSLNLAVKYADVIYSVVLQDDFLPRTPTPLEDIFKSLFCLPCLLFLVCLRDTFIPESRKLRDTRRLYAPGRMYHIVERKFCRCGRYPPEVRTAIPVDGRFEHIVLSCNATSDHGIIWIEREAEKALERLRESSSETITTAPKIQKLERLQTIEKEHKDALERAVSLNIPHAVITAEEEPSRDKDVEPSQNESEDASESKSKSSSGRTNWNEVVQKLLKKNESGERLLKRDTDTPT
;
A
#
# COMPACT_ATOMS: atom_id res chain seq x y z
N MET A 1 -2.20 -16.66 -0.59
CA MET A 1 -2.62 -15.33 -1.10
C MET A 1 -4.12 -15.34 -1.30
N GLN A 2 -4.76 -14.18 -1.35
CA GLN A 2 -6.21 -14.03 -1.52
C GLN A 2 -6.47 -12.92 -2.55
N MET A 3 -7.40 -13.12 -3.46
CA MET A 3 -7.79 -12.08 -4.42
C MET A 3 -8.52 -10.96 -3.67
N PHE A 4 -8.21 -9.70 -3.93
CA PHE A 4 -8.81 -8.55 -3.26
C PHE A 4 -8.66 -7.31 -4.13
N ASP A 5 -9.75 -6.55 -4.32
CA ASP A 5 -9.78 -5.30 -5.10
C ASP A 5 -9.13 -5.40 -6.51
N GLY A 6 -9.40 -6.48 -7.24
CA GLY A 6 -8.80 -6.71 -8.56
C GLY A 6 -7.30 -7.07 -8.53
N GLY A 7 -6.72 -7.35 -7.37
CA GLY A 7 -5.35 -7.86 -7.23
C GLY A 7 -5.27 -9.03 -6.27
N PHE A 8 -4.05 -9.33 -5.79
CA PHE A 8 -3.79 -10.36 -4.79
C PHE A 8 -3.14 -9.75 -3.54
N VAL A 9 -3.52 -10.25 -2.37
CA VAL A 9 -2.96 -9.82 -1.09
C VAL A 9 -2.54 -11.02 -0.24
N HIS A 10 -1.69 -10.77 0.76
CA HIS A 10 -1.31 -11.80 1.72
C HIS A 10 -2.49 -12.15 2.64
N HIS A 11 -2.91 -13.42 2.62
CA HIS A 11 -4.12 -13.88 3.32
C HIS A 11 -4.07 -13.64 4.84
N GLY A 12 -2.95 -13.99 5.49
CA GLY A 12 -2.78 -13.78 6.93
C GLY A 12 -2.88 -12.30 7.34
N LEU A 13 -2.12 -11.43 6.66
CA LEU A 13 -2.15 -9.98 6.89
C LEU A 13 -3.53 -9.37 6.64
N LEU A 14 -4.24 -9.82 5.59
CA LEU A 14 -5.60 -9.36 5.33
C LEU A 14 -6.55 -9.76 6.47
N LYS A 15 -6.47 -11.00 6.96
CA LYS A 15 -7.25 -11.45 8.13
C LYS A 15 -6.96 -10.61 9.37
N SER A 16 -5.69 -10.31 9.63
CA SER A 16 -5.30 -9.44 10.76
C SER A 16 -5.85 -8.02 10.62
N ALA A 17 -5.81 -7.44 9.42
CA ALA A 17 -6.37 -6.11 9.15
C ALA A 17 -7.89 -6.07 9.39
N ILE A 18 -8.61 -7.07 8.89
CA ILE A 18 -10.07 -7.20 9.09
C ILE A 18 -10.40 -7.40 10.57
N TRP A 19 -9.63 -8.23 11.27
CA TRP A 19 -9.81 -8.42 12.71
C TRP A 19 -9.69 -7.10 13.47
N LEU A 20 -8.66 -6.29 13.16
CA LEU A 20 -8.45 -4.99 13.80
C LEU A 20 -9.61 -4.01 13.50
N LEU A 21 -10.10 -3.96 12.26
CA LEU A 21 -11.25 -3.14 11.91
C LEU A 21 -12.53 -3.58 12.64
N ASN A 22 -12.77 -4.88 12.79
CA ASN A 22 -13.89 -5.37 13.58
C ASN A 22 -13.79 -4.94 15.05
N GLN A 23 -12.58 -4.82 15.61
CA GLN A 23 -12.38 -4.34 16.98
C GLN A 23 -12.56 -2.83 17.10
N GLU A 24 -11.90 -2.05 16.24
CA GLU A 24 -11.67 -0.63 16.49
C GLU A 24 -12.44 0.34 15.59
N SER A 25 -13.11 -0.14 14.54
CA SER A 25 -13.76 0.77 13.56
C SER A 25 -14.77 1.73 14.19
N GLU A 26 -15.58 1.29 15.15
CA GLU A 26 -16.53 2.17 15.84
C GLU A 26 -15.81 3.23 16.68
N THR A 27 -14.68 2.88 17.32
CA THR A 27 -13.84 3.85 18.03
C THR A 27 -13.24 4.86 17.07
N LEU A 28 -12.69 4.41 15.94
CA LEU A 28 -12.11 5.28 14.91
C LEU A 28 -13.15 6.25 14.33
N LYS A 29 -14.34 5.73 13.99
CA LYS A 29 -15.48 6.52 13.50
C LYS A 29 -15.91 7.55 14.52
N ARG A 30 -16.11 7.15 15.78
CA ARG A 30 -16.51 8.04 16.87
C ARG A 30 -15.50 9.17 17.06
N LEU A 31 -14.22 8.85 17.20
CA LEU A 31 -13.15 9.83 17.37
C LEU A 31 -13.10 10.82 16.20
N TRP A 32 -13.23 10.35 14.96
CA TRP A 32 -13.19 11.25 13.80
C TRP A 32 -14.41 12.19 13.73
N VAL A 33 -15.61 11.68 14.00
CA VAL A 33 -16.85 12.48 13.99
C VAL A 33 -16.87 13.49 15.14
N GLU A 34 -16.55 13.06 16.36
CA GLU A 34 -16.56 13.91 17.57
C GLU A 34 -15.52 15.03 17.51
N ASN A 35 -14.38 14.78 16.85
CA ASN A 35 -13.35 15.80 16.65
C ASN A 35 -13.58 16.65 15.38
N GLY A 36 -14.83 16.78 14.92
CA GLY A 36 -15.21 17.74 13.89
C GLY A 36 -14.84 17.35 12.46
N ARG A 37 -14.47 16.09 12.19
CA ARG A 37 -14.22 15.55 10.83
C ARG A 37 -13.06 16.18 10.07
N GLN A 38 -12.13 16.83 10.76
CA GLN A 38 -11.02 17.58 10.15
C GLN A 38 -9.67 16.87 10.23
N TYR A 39 -9.51 15.94 11.18
CA TYR A 39 -8.24 15.27 11.38
C TYR A 39 -7.95 14.22 10.31
N LYS A 40 -6.66 14.10 9.98
CA LYS A 40 -6.16 13.00 9.17
C LYS A 40 -6.16 11.71 9.98
N MET A 41 -6.59 10.62 9.36
CA MET A 41 -6.48 9.28 9.92
C MET A 41 -5.23 8.62 9.36
N VAL A 42 -4.23 8.42 10.22
CA VAL A 42 -2.93 7.89 9.84
C VAL A 42 -2.75 6.51 10.43
N PHE A 43 -2.58 5.51 9.57
CA PHE A 43 -2.18 4.18 9.96
C PHE A 43 -0.67 4.03 9.84
N ALA A 44 -0.03 3.47 10.85
CA ALA A 44 1.41 3.24 10.81
C ALA A 44 1.71 1.83 11.32
N GLY A 45 2.77 1.25 10.79
CA GLY A 45 3.27 -0.04 11.24
C GLY A 45 4.75 -0.18 10.95
N HIS A 46 5.35 -1.16 11.61
CA HIS A 46 6.71 -1.64 11.34
C HIS A 46 6.67 -3.13 10.97
N SER A 47 7.56 -3.56 10.07
CA SER A 47 7.74 -4.97 9.71
C SER A 47 6.43 -5.62 9.23
N LEU A 48 6.01 -6.71 9.87
CA LEU A 48 4.74 -7.38 9.60
C LEU A 48 3.53 -6.46 9.86
N GLY A 49 3.61 -5.63 10.90
CA GLY A 49 2.58 -4.65 11.26
C GLY A 49 2.36 -3.61 10.16
N SER A 50 3.40 -3.26 9.40
CA SER A 50 3.28 -2.39 8.22
C SER A 50 2.41 -3.00 7.13
N GLY A 51 2.54 -4.32 6.93
CA GLY A 51 1.70 -5.05 5.97
C GLY A 51 0.23 -5.07 6.39
N VAL A 52 -0.03 -5.20 7.70
CA VAL A 52 -1.39 -5.09 8.26
C VAL A 52 -1.93 -3.67 8.11
N ALA A 53 -1.16 -2.65 8.49
CA ALA A 53 -1.53 -1.24 8.37
C ALA A 53 -1.84 -0.84 6.92
N ALA A 54 -1.02 -1.31 5.96
CA ALA A 54 -1.23 -1.08 4.54
C ALA A 54 -2.55 -1.69 4.05
N LEU A 55 -2.83 -2.96 4.36
CA LEU A 55 -4.08 -3.61 3.94
C LEU A 55 -5.31 -3.03 4.66
N LEU A 56 -5.18 -2.65 5.93
CA LEU A 56 -6.22 -1.92 6.64
C LEU A 56 -6.53 -0.60 5.94
N THR A 57 -5.50 0.15 5.52
CA THR A 57 -5.65 1.39 4.77
C THR A 57 -6.39 1.18 3.45
N VAL A 58 -6.05 0.13 2.70
CA VAL A 58 -6.75 -0.21 1.45
C VAL A 58 -8.24 -0.43 1.72
N ILE A 59 -8.60 -1.19 2.75
CA ILE A 59 -10.01 -1.44 3.11
C ILE A 59 -10.72 -0.13 3.46
N VAL A 60 -10.10 0.70 4.32
CA VAL A 60 -10.68 1.95 4.81
C VAL A 60 -10.87 2.97 3.69
N VAL A 61 -9.92 3.10 2.78
CA VAL A 61 -10.00 4.03 1.66
C VAL A 61 -11.14 3.68 0.70
N ASN A 62 -11.43 2.40 0.52
CA ASN A 62 -12.53 1.94 -0.33
C ASN A 62 -13.91 2.00 0.36
N HIS A 63 -13.93 2.14 1.68
CA HIS A 63 -15.12 2.08 2.52
C HIS A 63 -15.12 3.17 3.60
N GLY A 64 -14.72 4.39 3.24
CA GLY A 64 -14.64 5.52 4.16
C GLY A 64 -16.00 5.90 4.74
N ASP A 65 -17.09 5.59 4.03
CA ASP A 65 -18.48 5.72 4.47
C ASP A 65 -18.75 4.95 5.77
N LEU A 66 -18.17 3.75 5.92
CA LEU A 66 -18.29 2.93 7.11
C LEU A 66 -17.51 3.49 8.31
N LEU A 67 -16.58 4.41 8.08
CA LEU A 67 -15.83 5.16 9.10
C LEU A 67 -16.29 6.62 9.21
N GLY A 68 -17.58 6.87 9.00
CA GLY A 68 -18.18 8.18 9.17
C GLY A 68 -18.13 9.08 7.94
N GLY A 69 -17.71 8.55 6.79
CA GLY A 69 -17.57 9.31 5.55
C GLY A 69 -16.24 10.04 5.45
N ILE A 70 -15.18 9.52 6.06
CA ILE A 70 -13.84 10.11 5.95
C ILE A 70 -13.37 10.08 4.48
N PRO A 71 -12.99 11.23 3.89
CA PRO A 71 -12.53 11.26 2.51
C PRO A 71 -11.15 10.61 2.37
N ARG A 72 -10.90 9.97 1.21
CA ARG A 72 -9.60 9.36 0.85
C ARG A 72 -8.41 10.30 1.07
N SER A 73 -8.58 11.59 0.79
CA SER A 73 -7.54 12.62 0.93
C SER A 73 -7.03 12.79 2.38
N LEU A 74 -7.83 12.39 3.39
CA LEU A 74 -7.47 12.45 4.81
C LEU A 74 -6.92 11.14 5.37
N ILE A 75 -6.89 10.07 4.58
CA ILE A 75 -6.37 8.78 5.01
C ILE A 75 -4.93 8.60 4.51
N ARG A 76 -4.02 8.22 5.41
CA ARG A 76 -2.61 8.01 5.07
C ARG A 76 -2.08 6.76 5.76
N CYS A 77 -1.10 6.10 5.14
CA CYS A 77 -0.38 4.98 5.73
C CYS A 77 1.13 5.19 5.66
N TYR A 78 1.82 5.00 6.78
CA TYR A 78 3.27 4.92 6.84
C TYR A 78 3.71 3.50 7.20
N ALA A 79 4.19 2.78 6.20
CA ALA A 79 4.57 1.38 6.28
C ALA A 79 6.10 1.27 6.40
N VAL A 80 6.63 1.12 7.61
CA VAL A 80 8.07 1.11 7.86
C VAL A 80 8.62 -0.33 7.74
N ALA A 81 9.67 -0.54 6.95
CA ALA A 81 10.23 -1.87 6.67
C ALA A 81 9.16 -2.91 6.28
N PRO A 82 8.29 -2.64 5.28
CA PRO A 82 7.09 -3.43 5.09
C PRO A 82 7.32 -4.82 4.52
N ALA A 83 6.53 -5.77 5.00
CA ALA A 83 6.34 -7.05 4.32
C ALA A 83 5.67 -6.87 2.96
N ARG A 84 6.02 -7.77 2.02
CA ARG A 84 5.34 -7.84 0.72
C ARG A 84 3.92 -8.36 0.90
N CYS A 85 2.93 -7.48 0.77
CA CYS A 85 1.56 -7.75 1.21
C CYS A 85 0.50 -7.64 0.11
N MET A 86 0.82 -7.08 -1.07
CA MET A 86 -0.14 -6.87 -2.16
C MET A 86 0.51 -7.02 -3.54
N SER A 87 -0.27 -7.30 -4.57
CA SER A 87 0.21 -7.40 -5.95
C SER A 87 0.60 -6.03 -6.50
N LEU A 88 1.37 -6.04 -7.59
CA LEU A 88 1.95 -4.81 -8.12
C LEU A 88 0.90 -3.79 -8.54
N ASN A 89 -0.20 -4.22 -9.16
CA ASN A 89 -1.30 -3.33 -9.53
C ASN A 89 -1.90 -2.60 -8.31
N LEU A 90 -2.03 -3.27 -7.16
CA LEU A 90 -2.50 -2.64 -5.91
C LEU A 90 -1.44 -1.69 -5.34
N ALA A 91 -0.17 -2.09 -5.33
CA ALA A 91 0.91 -1.23 -4.85
C ALA A 91 0.98 0.10 -5.62
N VAL A 92 0.76 0.07 -6.95
CA VAL A 92 0.67 1.27 -7.78
C VAL A 92 -0.64 2.03 -7.54
N LYS A 93 -1.80 1.34 -7.48
CA LYS A 93 -3.13 1.95 -7.26
C LYS A 93 -3.20 2.76 -5.96
N TYR A 94 -2.51 2.32 -4.90
CA TYR A 94 -2.53 2.96 -3.59
C TYR A 94 -1.27 3.78 -3.24
N ALA A 95 -0.44 4.10 -4.23
CA ALA A 95 0.80 4.86 -4.04
C ALA A 95 0.60 6.36 -3.68
N ASP A 96 -0.64 6.86 -3.75
CA ASP A 96 -1.07 8.17 -3.27
C ASP A 96 -1.34 8.21 -1.76
N VAL A 97 -1.74 7.08 -1.17
CA VAL A 97 -2.14 7.00 0.25
C VAL A 97 -1.18 6.18 1.11
N ILE A 98 -0.45 5.23 0.53
CA ILE A 98 0.51 4.38 1.25
C ILE A 98 1.95 4.78 0.92
N TYR A 99 2.72 5.06 1.98
CA TYR A 99 4.12 5.44 1.92
C TYR A 99 4.96 4.44 2.69
N SER A 100 5.81 3.74 1.99
CA SER A 100 6.68 2.71 2.53
C SER A 100 8.09 3.26 2.75
N VAL A 101 8.65 3.07 3.94
CA VAL A 101 10.01 3.52 4.30
C VAL A 101 10.91 2.30 4.44
N VAL A 102 12.03 2.27 3.73
CA VAL A 102 12.97 1.15 3.73
C VAL A 102 14.38 1.69 3.92
N LEU A 103 15.15 1.07 4.80
CA LEU A 103 16.56 1.38 4.99
C LEU A 103 17.44 0.38 4.23
N GLN A 104 18.41 0.90 3.47
CA GLN A 104 19.54 0.16 2.94
C GLN A 104 19.20 -1.22 2.37
N ASP A 105 19.61 -2.30 3.03
CA ASP A 105 19.54 -3.67 2.56
C ASP A 105 18.50 -4.50 3.31
N ASP A 106 17.49 -3.84 3.89
CA ASP A 106 16.37 -4.50 4.54
C ASP A 106 15.81 -5.63 3.65
N PHE A 107 15.84 -6.84 4.20
CA PHE A 107 15.51 -8.07 3.51
C PHE A 107 14.01 -8.21 3.29
N LEU A 108 13.18 -7.68 4.20
CA LEU A 108 11.77 -8.03 4.26
C LEU A 108 10.97 -7.50 3.04
N PRO A 109 11.17 -6.25 2.59
CA PRO A 109 10.54 -5.76 1.36
C PRO A 109 11.05 -6.47 0.09
N ARG A 110 12.16 -7.21 0.17
CA ARG A 110 12.89 -7.78 -0.97
C ARG A 110 12.74 -9.29 -1.09
N THR A 111 12.28 -9.99 -0.06
CA THR A 111 12.31 -11.46 -0.02
C THR A 111 10.91 -12.08 -0.23
N PRO A 112 10.73 -13.04 -1.17
CA PRO A 112 9.42 -13.66 -1.42
C PRO A 112 9.22 -14.89 -0.54
N THR A 113 10.31 -15.36 0.05
CA THR A 113 10.39 -16.50 0.94
C THR A 113 9.53 -16.25 2.17
N PRO A 114 8.73 -17.23 2.60
CA PRO A 114 7.98 -17.14 3.85
C PRO A 114 8.90 -16.73 5.01
N LEU A 115 8.40 -15.83 5.87
CA LEU A 115 9.16 -15.35 7.03
C LEU A 115 9.67 -16.49 7.92
N GLU A 116 8.87 -17.54 8.10
CA GLU A 116 9.26 -18.72 8.88
C GLU A 116 10.52 -19.39 8.33
N ASP A 117 10.64 -19.48 7.01
CA ASP A 117 11.80 -20.09 6.35
C ASP A 117 13.01 -19.16 6.42
N ILE A 118 12.80 -17.84 6.36
CA ILE A 118 13.87 -16.85 6.57
C ILE A 118 14.40 -16.94 7.99
N PHE A 119 13.53 -16.91 9.00
CA PHE A 119 13.94 -17.00 10.40
C PHE A 119 14.60 -18.36 10.70
N LYS A 120 14.02 -19.48 10.26
CA LYS A 120 14.66 -20.80 10.41
C LYS A 120 16.00 -20.89 9.68
N SER A 121 16.12 -20.34 8.47
CA SER A 121 17.36 -20.39 7.70
C SER A 121 18.44 -19.44 8.23
N LEU A 122 18.06 -18.29 8.81
CA LEU A 122 18.98 -17.34 9.44
C LEU A 122 19.65 -17.93 10.69
N PHE A 123 18.92 -18.78 11.44
CA PHE A 123 19.44 -19.43 12.65
C PHE A 123 20.04 -20.82 12.40
N CYS A 124 19.62 -21.57 11.36
CA CYS A 124 19.99 -22.99 11.22
C CYS A 124 20.80 -23.37 9.97
N LEU A 125 20.76 -22.61 8.86
CA LEU A 125 21.54 -22.92 7.64
C LEU A 125 21.71 -21.67 6.74
N PRO A 126 22.76 -20.85 6.94
CA PRO A 126 23.00 -19.66 6.11
C PRO A 126 23.25 -19.98 4.62
N CYS A 127 23.76 -21.18 4.30
CA CYS A 127 23.95 -21.63 2.92
C CYS A 127 22.63 -21.87 2.17
N LEU A 128 21.55 -22.25 2.88
CA LEU A 128 20.25 -22.47 2.26
C LEU A 128 19.59 -21.15 1.88
N LEU A 129 19.72 -20.12 2.74
CA LEU A 129 19.30 -18.75 2.44
C LEU A 129 20.01 -18.24 1.19
N PHE A 130 21.33 -18.46 1.08
CA PHE A 130 22.12 -18.06 -0.09
C PHE A 130 21.59 -18.69 -1.39
N LEU A 131 21.28 -20.00 -1.39
CA LEU A 131 20.74 -20.70 -2.56
C LEU A 131 19.34 -20.18 -2.96
N VAL A 132 18.46 -19.95 -1.99
CA VAL A 132 17.11 -19.40 -2.24
C VAL A 132 17.21 -17.96 -2.77
N CYS A 133 18.04 -17.12 -2.16
CA CYS A 133 18.26 -15.74 -2.59
C CYS A 133 18.88 -15.67 -4.00
N LEU A 134 19.83 -16.55 -4.33
CA LEU A 134 20.38 -16.65 -5.69
C LEU A 134 19.28 -17.03 -6.69
N ARG A 135 18.52 -18.09 -6.40
CA ARG A 135 17.43 -18.54 -7.28
C ARG A 135 16.45 -17.41 -7.59
N ASP A 136 16.03 -16.66 -6.58
CA ASP A 136 15.05 -15.58 -6.73
C ASP A 136 15.64 -14.33 -7.43
N THR A 137 16.95 -14.13 -7.32
CA THR A 137 17.69 -13.06 -8.03
C THR A 137 17.77 -13.34 -9.53
N PHE A 138 17.93 -14.60 -9.94
CA PHE A 138 18.05 -14.99 -11.36
C PHE A 138 16.72 -15.12 -12.12
N ILE A 139 15.57 -14.86 -11.48
CA ILE A 139 14.28 -14.83 -12.20
C ILE A 139 14.23 -13.57 -13.09
N PRO A 140 14.01 -13.69 -14.41
CA PRO A 140 13.95 -12.54 -15.31
C PRO A 140 12.79 -11.61 -14.96
N GLU A 141 13.02 -10.30 -15.06
CA GLU A 141 12.06 -9.26 -14.67
C GLU A 141 10.72 -9.38 -15.41
N SER A 142 10.77 -9.68 -16.71
CA SER A 142 9.57 -9.90 -17.53
C SER A 142 8.71 -11.07 -17.06
N ARG A 143 9.28 -12.04 -16.34
CA ARG A 143 8.55 -13.15 -15.70
C ARG A 143 7.99 -12.73 -14.34
N LYS A 144 8.69 -11.88 -13.58
CA LYS A 144 8.21 -11.33 -12.31
C LYS A 144 7.00 -10.42 -12.49
N LEU A 145 7.03 -9.55 -13.50
CA LEU A 145 5.95 -8.61 -13.81
C LEU A 145 4.68 -9.31 -14.34
N ARG A 146 4.83 -10.45 -15.03
CA ARG A 146 3.71 -11.27 -15.52
C ARG A 146 3.06 -12.13 -14.43
N ASP A 147 3.74 -12.35 -13.31
CA ASP A 147 3.20 -13.15 -12.22
C ASP A 147 2.20 -12.33 -11.38
N THR A 148 0.92 -12.57 -11.62
CA THR A 148 -0.20 -11.93 -10.90
C THR A 148 -0.18 -12.19 -9.40
N ARG A 149 0.37 -13.32 -8.98
CA ARG A 149 0.34 -13.78 -7.59
C ARG A 149 1.55 -13.30 -6.80
N ARG A 150 2.55 -12.71 -7.46
CA ARG A 150 3.72 -12.14 -6.80
C ARG A 150 3.29 -10.92 -5.97
N LEU A 151 3.69 -10.91 -4.70
CA LEU A 151 3.45 -9.80 -3.79
C LEU A 151 4.66 -8.87 -3.74
N TYR A 152 4.38 -7.59 -3.49
CA TYR A 152 5.27 -6.45 -3.50
C TYR A 152 5.10 -5.62 -2.22
N ALA A 153 6.09 -4.78 -1.92
CA ALA A 153 5.96 -3.76 -0.90
C ALA A 153 4.86 -2.76 -1.31
N PRO A 154 4.04 -2.28 -0.36
CA PRO A 154 2.86 -1.50 -0.69
C PRO A 154 3.20 -0.03 -0.99
N GLY A 155 2.49 0.56 -1.95
CA GLY A 155 2.52 2.00 -2.18
C GLY A 155 3.85 2.57 -2.69
N ARG A 156 4.07 3.85 -2.39
CA ARG A 156 5.25 4.62 -2.76
C ARG A 156 6.40 4.34 -1.81
N MET A 157 7.57 4.05 -2.35
CA MET A 157 8.77 3.73 -1.58
C MET A 157 9.64 4.97 -1.33
N TYR A 158 10.10 5.12 -0.10
CA TYR A 158 11.19 6.00 0.34
C TYR A 158 12.33 5.11 0.83
N HIS A 159 13.41 5.08 0.06
CA HIS A 159 14.58 4.28 0.33
C HIS A 159 15.72 5.13 0.86
N ILE A 160 16.07 4.91 2.12
CA ILE A 160 17.16 5.60 2.80
C ILE A 160 18.45 4.85 2.49
N VAL A 161 19.38 5.53 1.82
CA VAL A 161 20.65 4.96 1.38
C VAL A 161 21.81 5.62 2.14
N GLU A 162 22.32 4.96 3.19
CA GLU A 162 23.53 5.41 3.92
C GLU A 162 24.84 4.67 3.55
N ARG A 163 24.82 3.67 2.67
CA ARG A 163 26.01 2.90 2.25
C ARG A 163 26.01 2.67 0.74
N LYS A 164 27.21 2.55 0.16
CA LYS A 164 27.44 2.39 -1.29
C LYS A 164 28.15 1.05 -1.55
N PHE A 165 27.79 0.40 -2.65
CA PHE A 165 28.40 -0.87 -3.08
C PHE A 165 29.93 -0.74 -3.21
N CYS A 166 30.67 -1.73 -2.71
CA CYS A 166 32.14 -1.77 -2.68
C CYS A 166 32.84 -0.61 -1.96
N ARG A 167 32.17 0.13 -1.06
CA ARG A 167 32.79 1.17 -0.24
C ARG A 167 32.62 0.87 1.25
N CYS A 168 33.71 0.98 2.01
CA CYS A 168 33.66 0.87 3.46
C CYS A 168 33.11 2.17 4.08
N GLY A 169 32.34 2.03 5.17
CA GLY A 169 31.82 3.15 5.96
C GLY A 169 30.37 3.53 5.64
N ARG A 170 29.80 4.33 6.56
CA ARG A 170 28.50 4.98 6.39
C ARG A 170 28.70 6.37 5.82
N TYR A 171 27.81 6.75 4.92
CA TYR A 171 27.78 8.02 4.23
C TYR A 171 26.53 8.79 4.65
N PRO A 172 26.53 10.12 4.51
CA PRO A 172 25.34 10.91 4.74
C PRO A 172 24.13 10.33 3.97
N PRO A 173 22.98 10.06 4.62
CA PRO A 173 21.89 9.31 4.03
C PRO A 173 21.23 10.09 2.88
N GLU A 174 21.03 9.41 1.75
CA GLU A 174 20.28 9.92 0.61
C GLU A 174 18.91 9.22 0.55
N VAL A 175 17.81 9.97 0.45
CA VAL A 175 16.46 9.39 0.32
C VAL A 175 16.08 9.32 -1.16
N ARG A 176 15.81 8.12 -1.64
CA ARG A 176 15.35 7.87 -3.02
C ARG A 176 13.87 7.51 -3.02
N THR A 177 13.10 8.13 -3.88
CA THR A 177 11.67 7.84 -4.05
C THR A 177 11.42 7.00 -5.29
N ALA A 178 10.52 6.02 -5.20
CA ALA A 178 9.98 5.35 -6.38
C ALA A 178 8.59 4.75 -6.12
N ILE A 179 7.85 4.55 -7.20
CA ILE A 179 6.68 3.66 -7.23
C ILE A 179 7.17 2.35 -7.89
N PRO A 180 6.77 1.16 -7.41
CA PRO A 180 7.41 -0.12 -7.76
C PRO A 180 7.18 -0.64 -9.21
N VAL A 181 7.17 0.21 -10.24
CA VAL A 181 6.90 -0.17 -11.64
C VAL A 181 8.12 -0.69 -12.43
N ASP A 182 9.35 -0.28 -12.07
CA ASP A 182 10.57 -0.60 -12.85
C ASP A 182 11.58 -1.47 -12.06
N GLY A 183 11.12 -2.48 -11.31
CA GLY A 183 12.02 -3.45 -10.64
C GLY A 183 12.96 -2.88 -9.56
N ARG A 184 12.89 -1.57 -9.27
CA ARG A 184 13.85 -0.81 -8.42
C ARG A 184 14.05 -1.34 -6.99
N PHE A 185 13.15 -2.19 -6.50
CA PHE A 185 13.18 -2.73 -5.13
C PHE A 185 13.09 -4.25 -5.06
N GLU A 186 13.14 -4.96 -6.19
CA GLU A 186 12.94 -6.42 -6.24
C GLU A 186 14.21 -7.24 -6.08
N HIS A 187 15.38 -6.60 -6.16
CA HIS A 187 16.65 -7.29 -6.06
C HIS A 187 16.98 -7.57 -4.61
N ILE A 188 17.13 -8.86 -4.28
CA ILE A 188 17.62 -9.28 -2.97
C ILE A 188 19.07 -8.82 -2.87
N VAL A 189 19.38 -8.05 -1.82
CA VAL A 189 20.76 -7.70 -1.49
C VAL A 189 21.18 -8.58 -0.33
N LEU A 190 22.12 -9.49 -0.60
CA LEU A 190 22.75 -10.31 0.43
C LEU A 190 23.76 -9.45 1.19
N SER A 191 23.33 -8.95 2.34
CA SER A 191 24.12 -8.07 3.21
C SER A 191 24.11 -8.63 4.63
N CYS A 192 25.28 -8.64 5.29
CA CYS A 192 25.39 -9.00 6.70
C CYS A 192 24.60 -8.04 7.61
N ASN A 193 24.23 -6.87 7.09
CA ASN A 193 23.49 -5.84 7.81
C ASN A 193 21.97 -5.89 7.55
N ALA A 194 21.48 -6.82 6.70
CA ALA A 194 20.09 -6.81 6.27
C ALA A 194 19.09 -6.88 7.45
N THR A 195 19.39 -7.68 8.47
CA THR A 195 18.58 -7.75 9.70
C THR A 195 18.70 -6.49 10.55
N SER A 196 19.89 -5.87 10.60
CA SER A 196 20.08 -4.62 11.33
C SER A 196 19.34 -3.45 10.66
N ASP A 197 19.36 -3.38 9.34
CA ASP A 197 18.64 -2.36 8.56
C ASP A 197 17.12 -2.49 8.68
N HIS A 198 16.63 -3.69 8.99
CA HIS A 198 15.22 -3.94 9.30
C HIS A 198 14.78 -3.32 10.65
N GLY A 199 15.73 -3.05 11.55
CA GLY A 199 15.45 -2.55 12.89
C GLY A 199 14.94 -1.10 12.88
N ILE A 200 13.78 -0.87 13.52
CA ILE A 200 13.13 0.45 13.56
C ILE A 200 14.04 1.56 14.09
N ILE A 201 14.91 1.26 15.06
CA ILE A 201 15.87 2.19 15.65
C ILE A 201 16.87 2.72 14.60
N TRP A 202 17.33 1.86 13.70
CA TRP A 202 18.24 2.28 12.62
C TRP A 202 17.52 3.09 11.56
N ILE A 203 16.29 2.71 11.24
CA ILE A 203 15.46 3.45 10.29
C ILE A 203 15.19 4.86 10.82
N GLU A 204 14.79 4.99 12.08
CA GLU A 204 14.59 6.28 12.75
C GLU A 204 15.85 7.13 12.71
N ARG A 205 16.98 6.58 13.17
CA ARG A 205 18.26 7.31 13.22
C ARG A 205 18.71 7.83 11.86
N GLU A 206 18.63 7.01 10.81
CA GLU A 206 19.05 7.44 9.48
C GLU A 206 17.99 8.33 8.80
N ALA A 207 16.71 8.18 9.14
CA ALA A 207 15.65 9.08 8.70
C ALA A 207 15.77 10.48 9.32
N GLU A 208 16.12 10.58 10.61
CA GLU A 208 16.34 11.85 11.30
C GLU A 208 17.50 12.62 10.68
N LYS A 209 18.64 11.97 10.47
CA LYS A 209 19.78 12.58 9.74
C LYS A 209 19.40 13.02 8.34
N ALA A 210 18.59 12.23 7.62
CA ALA A 210 18.14 12.61 6.28
C ALA A 210 17.23 13.86 6.32
N LEU A 211 16.38 13.96 7.34
CA LEU A 211 15.49 15.11 7.55
C LEU A 211 16.26 16.37 7.93
N GLU A 212 17.26 16.26 8.82
CA GLU A 212 18.15 17.37 9.19
C GLU A 212 18.84 17.95 7.95
N ARG A 213 19.43 17.08 7.11
CA ARG A 213 20.07 17.51 5.86
C ARG A 213 19.10 18.17 4.88
N LEU A 214 17.87 17.66 4.79
CA LEU A 214 16.84 18.29 3.98
C LEU A 214 16.53 19.71 4.48
N ARG A 215 16.45 19.92 5.80
CA ARG A 215 16.23 21.24 6.40
C ARG A 215 17.42 22.20 6.17
N GLU A 216 18.65 21.69 6.27
CA GLU A 216 19.86 22.47 6.02
C GLU A 216 19.89 22.94 4.56
N SER A 217 19.74 22.01 3.60
CA SER A 217 19.71 22.33 2.16
C SER A 217 18.56 23.25 1.76
N SER A 218 17.41 23.20 2.44
CA SER A 218 16.29 24.12 2.17
C SER A 218 16.52 25.53 2.73
N SER A 219 17.41 25.68 3.71
CA SER A 219 17.71 26.94 4.38
C SER A 219 18.86 27.71 3.71
N GLU A 220 19.70 27.02 2.95
CA GLU A 220 20.73 27.65 2.11
C GLU A 220 20.07 28.45 0.97
N THR A 221 20.18 29.78 1.03
CA THR A 221 19.76 30.65 -0.07
C THR A 221 20.62 30.33 -1.29
N ILE A 222 20.04 29.72 -2.32
CA ILE A 222 20.73 29.40 -3.58
C ILE A 222 21.14 30.72 -4.25
N THR A 223 22.37 31.17 -4.02
CA THR A 223 22.93 32.43 -4.59
C THR A 223 23.82 32.17 -5.80
N THR A 224 24.12 30.91 -6.10
CA THR A 224 24.92 30.50 -7.26
C THR A 224 24.05 29.83 -8.32
N ALA A 225 24.08 30.38 -9.54
CA ALA A 225 23.45 29.76 -10.69
C ALA A 225 24.04 28.36 -10.96
N PRO A 226 23.21 27.32 -11.15
CA PRO A 226 23.71 25.96 -11.40
C PRO A 226 24.51 25.89 -12.70
N LYS A 227 25.70 25.28 -12.66
CA LYS A 227 26.62 25.13 -13.82
C LYS A 227 26.03 24.30 -14.97
N ILE A 228 25.00 23.50 -14.70
CA ILE A 228 24.29 22.69 -15.68
C ILE A 228 22.81 22.96 -15.44
N GLN A 229 22.11 23.46 -16.46
CA GLN A 229 20.66 23.63 -16.44
C GLN A 229 20.00 22.24 -16.47
N LYS A 230 19.98 21.56 -15.32
CA LYS A 230 19.07 20.42 -15.11
C LYS A 230 17.70 21.00 -14.87
N LEU A 231 16.70 20.54 -15.62
CA LEU A 231 15.31 20.66 -15.20
C LEU A 231 15.17 19.86 -13.90
N GLU A 232 15.41 20.49 -12.77
CA GLU A 232 15.08 19.93 -11.46
C GLU A 232 13.58 19.74 -11.43
N ARG A 233 13.18 18.48 -11.58
CA ARG A 233 11.80 18.04 -11.74
C ARG A 233 11.05 18.36 -10.44
N LEU A 234 10.33 19.47 -10.43
CA LEU A 234 9.12 19.61 -9.63
C LEU A 234 8.03 18.70 -10.26
N GLN A 235 8.25 17.38 -10.24
CA GLN A 235 7.12 16.46 -10.46
C GLN A 235 6.28 16.54 -9.19
N THR A 236 5.05 17.04 -9.30
CA THR A 236 4.08 16.87 -8.22
C THR A 236 3.92 15.37 -7.96
N ILE A 237 3.75 14.99 -6.70
CA ILE A 237 3.55 13.59 -6.27
C ILE A 237 2.44 12.93 -7.11
N GLU A 238 1.40 13.69 -7.45
CA GLU A 238 0.29 13.30 -8.33
C GLU A 238 0.76 12.98 -9.76
N LYS A 239 1.62 13.80 -10.36
CA LYS A 239 2.18 13.54 -11.69
C LYS A 239 3.01 12.26 -11.70
N GLU A 240 3.85 12.05 -10.69
CA GLU A 240 4.63 10.81 -10.58
C GLU A 240 3.73 9.57 -10.42
N HIS A 241 2.62 9.72 -9.69
CA HIS A 241 1.65 8.63 -9.53
C HIS A 241 0.92 8.33 -10.84
N LYS A 242 0.51 9.37 -11.58
CA LYS A 242 -0.09 9.23 -12.90
C LYS A 242 0.87 8.56 -13.90
N ASP A 243 2.11 9.03 -13.96
CA ASP A 243 3.16 8.44 -14.81
C ASP A 243 3.37 6.94 -14.46
N ALA A 244 3.32 6.58 -13.18
CA ALA A 244 3.44 5.19 -12.75
C ALA A 244 2.22 4.33 -13.10
N LEU A 245 1.00 4.87 -13.01
CA LEU A 245 -0.21 4.17 -13.46
C LEU A 245 -0.16 3.91 -14.97
N GLU A 246 0.20 4.91 -15.78
CA GLU A 246 0.39 4.76 -17.23
C GLU A 246 1.49 3.75 -17.55
N ARG A 247 2.61 3.80 -16.81
CA ARG A 247 3.69 2.82 -16.96
C ARG A 247 3.23 1.41 -16.65
N ALA A 248 2.46 1.21 -15.59
CA ALA A 248 1.91 -0.09 -15.21
C ALA A 248 1.04 -0.69 -16.32
N VAL A 249 0.21 0.15 -16.96
CA VAL A 249 -0.58 -0.25 -18.13
C VAL A 249 0.34 -0.63 -19.29
N SER A 250 1.36 0.17 -19.61
CA SER A 250 2.29 -0.12 -20.72
C SER A 250 3.10 -1.41 -20.53
N LEU A 251 3.30 -1.84 -19.28
CA LEU A 251 3.99 -3.09 -18.92
C LEU A 251 3.04 -4.30 -18.92
N ASN A 252 1.77 -4.13 -19.30
CA ASN A 252 0.72 -5.14 -19.27
C ASN A 252 0.59 -5.79 -17.88
N ILE A 253 0.71 -4.98 -16.82
CA ILE A 253 0.51 -5.48 -15.46
C ILE A 253 -0.96 -5.91 -15.34
N PRO A 254 -1.25 -7.16 -14.98
CA PRO A 254 -2.61 -7.66 -14.90
C PRO A 254 -3.47 -6.81 -13.95
N HIS A 255 -4.70 -6.50 -14.38
CA HIS A 255 -5.66 -5.69 -13.64
C HIS A 255 -5.20 -4.26 -13.29
N ALA A 256 -4.18 -3.73 -13.97
CA ALA A 256 -3.89 -2.30 -13.96
C ALA A 256 -4.92 -1.57 -14.86
N VAL A 257 -6.09 -1.25 -14.30
CA VAL A 257 -7.08 -0.40 -14.98
C VAL A 257 -6.98 1.00 -14.40
N ILE A 258 -6.93 2.02 -15.25
CA ILE A 258 -7.07 3.41 -14.85
C ILE A 258 -8.52 3.58 -14.40
N THR A 259 -8.78 3.48 -13.10
CA THR A 259 -10.07 3.93 -12.56
C THR A 259 -10.01 5.46 -12.56
N ALA A 260 -10.46 6.07 -13.66
CA ALA A 260 -10.89 7.46 -13.59
C ALA A 260 -11.96 7.52 -12.49
N GLU A 261 -11.83 8.52 -11.62
CA GLU A 261 -12.69 8.79 -10.48
C GLU A 261 -14.16 8.49 -10.83
N GLU A 262 -14.76 7.51 -10.15
CA GLU A 262 -16.21 7.30 -10.22
C GLU A 262 -16.86 8.54 -9.57
N GLU A 263 -17.22 9.50 -10.42
CA GLU A 263 -18.16 10.57 -10.11
C GLU A 263 -19.41 9.98 -9.43
N PRO A 264 -19.87 10.53 -8.29
CA PRO A 264 -21.08 10.04 -7.66
C PRO A 264 -22.26 10.26 -8.62
N SER A 265 -22.97 9.16 -8.90
CA SER A 265 -24.17 9.15 -9.73
C SER A 265 -25.13 10.26 -9.32
N ARG A 266 -25.37 11.17 -10.27
CA ARG A 266 -26.37 12.24 -10.19
C ARG A 266 -27.70 11.70 -9.67
N ASP A 267 -28.18 12.30 -8.58
CA ASP A 267 -29.55 12.20 -8.12
C ASP A 267 -30.50 12.41 -9.30
N LYS A 268 -31.43 11.47 -9.49
CA LYS A 268 -32.61 11.73 -10.29
C LYS A 268 -33.66 12.32 -9.38
N ASP A 269 -33.94 13.59 -9.62
CA ASP A 269 -35.12 14.30 -9.16
C ASP A 269 -36.37 13.44 -9.32
N VAL A 270 -37.13 13.29 -8.24
CA VAL A 270 -38.56 12.98 -8.30
C VAL A 270 -39.27 13.95 -7.37
N GLU A 271 -39.92 14.94 -7.98
CA GLU A 271 -40.85 15.87 -7.35
C GLU A 271 -42.10 15.15 -6.79
N PRO A 272 -42.83 15.81 -5.88
CA PRO A 272 -43.67 15.15 -4.88
C PRO A 272 -45.10 14.91 -5.38
N SER A 273 -45.61 13.70 -5.21
CA SER A 273 -47.05 13.42 -5.26
C SER A 273 -47.60 13.30 -3.83
N GLN A 274 -48.37 14.31 -3.45
CA GLN A 274 -49.26 14.31 -2.30
C GLN A 274 -50.26 13.14 -2.41
N ASN A 275 -50.46 12.41 -1.31
CA ASN A 275 -51.78 11.98 -0.88
C ASN A 275 -51.71 11.51 0.58
N GLU A 276 -52.58 12.12 1.38
CA GLU A 276 -52.87 11.81 2.76
C GLU A 276 -53.56 10.45 2.87
N SER A 277 -53.19 9.67 3.90
CA SER A 277 -54.16 8.97 4.74
C SER A 277 -53.45 8.39 5.96
N GLU A 278 -53.92 8.84 7.12
CA GLU A 278 -53.62 8.38 8.46
C GLU A 278 -53.82 6.86 8.59
N ASP A 279 -52.88 6.16 9.24
CA ASP A 279 -53.28 5.28 10.34
C ASP A 279 -52.10 4.91 11.23
N ALA A 280 -52.35 5.01 12.52
CA ALA A 280 -51.41 4.80 13.60
C ALA A 280 -51.17 3.30 13.81
N SER A 281 -49.89 2.90 13.86
CA SER A 281 -49.50 1.77 14.70
C SER A 281 -48.05 1.94 15.16
N GLU A 282 -47.91 2.10 16.48
CA GLU A 282 -46.64 2.06 17.20
C GLU A 282 -45.91 0.76 16.88
N SER A 283 -44.77 0.86 16.20
CA SER A 283 -43.73 -0.16 16.29
C SER A 283 -42.47 0.49 16.83
N LYS A 284 -42.13 0.13 18.08
CA LYS A 284 -40.87 0.50 18.74
C LYS A 284 -39.71 0.02 17.88
N SER A 285 -39.12 0.90 17.08
CA SER A 285 -37.82 0.67 16.48
C SER A 285 -36.77 0.72 17.59
N LYS A 286 -36.47 -0.43 18.18
CA LYS A 286 -35.22 -0.63 18.93
C LYS A 286 -34.08 -0.28 17.97
N SER A 287 -33.39 0.81 18.25
CA SER A 287 -32.14 1.15 17.58
C SER A 287 -31.09 0.11 17.98
N SER A 288 -31.00 -1.00 17.26
CA SER A 288 -29.79 -1.79 17.30
C SER A 288 -28.73 -0.98 16.56
N SER A 289 -27.87 -0.32 17.33
CA SER A 289 -26.55 0.13 16.86
C SER A 289 -25.77 -1.12 16.45
N GLY A 290 -26.05 -1.64 15.25
CA GLY A 290 -25.40 -2.81 14.69
C GLY A 290 -23.94 -2.46 14.44
N ARG A 291 -23.04 -3.08 15.22
CA ARG A 291 -21.60 -3.00 15.03
C ARG A 291 -21.26 -3.37 13.59
N THR A 292 -20.46 -2.55 12.91
CA THR A 292 -20.04 -2.81 11.53
C THR A 292 -19.26 -4.12 11.44
N ASN A 293 -19.75 -5.09 10.64
CA ASN A 293 -19.08 -6.37 10.41
C ASN A 293 -18.22 -6.32 9.14
N TRP A 294 -16.92 -6.07 9.30
CA TRP A 294 -15.98 -5.96 8.19
C TRP A 294 -15.73 -7.29 7.47
N ASN A 295 -16.05 -8.43 8.10
CA ASN A 295 -15.98 -9.70 7.41
C ASN A 295 -16.99 -9.75 6.26
N GLU A 296 -18.21 -9.22 6.45
CA GLU A 296 -19.24 -9.22 5.42
C GLU A 296 -18.88 -8.29 4.25
N VAL A 297 -18.32 -7.12 4.56
CA VAL A 297 -17.84 -6.16 3.55
C VAL A 297 -16.77 -6.79 2.68
N VAL A 298 -15.76 -7.41 3.29
CA VAL A 298 -14.71 -8.08 2.53
C VAL A 298 -15.25 -9.30 1.79
N GLN A 299 -16.13 -10.10 2.39
CA GLN A 299 -16.77 -11.23 1.69
C GLN A 299 -17.56 -10.79 0.44
N LYS A 300 -18.26 -9.65 0.49
CA LYS A 300 -18.92 -9.07 -0.69
C LYS A 300 -17.91 -8.67 -1.77
N LEU A 301 -16.77 -8.09 -1.40
CA LEU A 301 -15.69 -7.77 -2.35
C LEU A 301 -15.09 -9.04 -2.99
N LEU A 302 -14.88 -10.09 -2.20
CA LEU A 302 -14.37 -11.37 -2.72
C LEU A 302 -15.36 -11.98 -3.72
N LYS A 303 -16.66 -12.01 -3.38
CA LYS A 303 -17.72 -12.55 -4.25
C LYS A 303 -17.95 -11.72 -5.51
N LYS A 304 -17.88 -10.39 -5.44
CA LYS A 304 -17.95 -9.49 -6.60
C LYS A 304 -16.80 -9.74 -7.57
N ASN A 305 -15.62 -10.08 -7.05
CA ASN A 305 -14.47 -10.44 -7.89
C ASN A 305 -14.63 -11.83 -8.53
N GLU A 306 -15.17 -12.82 -7.81
CA GLU A 306 -15.50 -14.14 -8.37
C GLU A 306 -16.56 -14.07 -9.47
N SER A 307 -17.56 -13.20 -9.35
CA SER A 307 -18.57 -12.98 -10.40
C SER A 307 -17.99 -12.24 -11.62
N GLY A 308 -17.09 -11.27 -11.41
CA GLY A 308 -16.35 -10.61 -12.47
C GLY A 308 -15.43 -11.56 -13.25
N GLU A 309 -14.80 -12.52 -12.57
CA GLU A 309 -13.98 -13.56 -13.22
C GLU A 309 -14.84 -14.51 -14.07
N ARG A 310 -16.05 -14.86 -13.62
CA ARG A 310 -16.99 -15.66 -14.43
C ARG A 310 -17.48 -14.93 -15.69
N LEU A 311 -17.60 -13.60 -15.64
CA LEU A 311 -17.95 -12.79 -16.81
C LEU A 311 -16.79 -12.71 -17.79
N LEU A 312 -15.57 -12.42 -17.30
CA LEU A 312 -14.36 -12.38 -18.14
C LEU A 312 -14.05 -13.73 -18.80
N LYS A 313 -14.30 -14.86 -18.12
CA LYS A 313 -14.16 -16.20 -18.73
C LYS A 313 -15.24 -16.51 -19.78
N ARG A 314 -16.45 -15.97 -19.64
CA ARG A 314 -17.51 -16.12 -20.65
C ARG A 314 -17.21 -15.33 -21.92
N ASP A 315 -16.60 -14.16 -21.78
CA ASP A 315 -16.24 -13.32 -22.92
C ASP A 315 -15.04 -13.87 -23.71
N THR A 316 -14.21 -14.73 -23.10
CA THR A 316 -13.13 -15.46 -23.79
C THR A 316 -13.58 -16.79 -24.42
N ASP A 317 -14.72 -17.33 -24.01
CA ASP A 317 -15.29 -18.60 -24.49
C ASP A 317 -16.45 -18.36 -25.48
N THR A 318 -16.31 -17.42 -26.42
CA THR A 318 -17.17 -17.39 -27.60
C THR A 318 -16.54 -18.25 -28.70
N PRO A 319 -17.18 -19.34 -29.14
CA PRO A 319 -16.66 -20.16 -30.23
C PRO A 319 -16.86 -19.41 -31.56
N THR A 320 -15.77 -19.22 -32.31
CA THR A 320 -15.81 -19.04 -33.76
C THR A 320 -16.38 -20.27 -34.45
#